data_AF-A0ABD5ASQ8-F1
#
_entry.id   AF-A0ABD5ASQ8-F1
#
_cell.length_a   1.000
_cell.length_b   1.000
_cell.length_c   1.000
_cell.angle_alpha   90.00
_cell.angle_beta   90.00
_cell.angle_gamma   90.00
#
_symmetry.space_group_name_H-M   'P 1'
#
loop_
_entity.id
_entity.type
_entity.pdbx_description
1 polymer ?
#
loop_
_entity_poly.entity_id
_entity_poly.type
_entity_poly.pdbx_seq_one_letter_code
_entity_poly.pdbx_strand_id
1 'polypeptide(L)' 'MNLEAQLQELKMDYVRLQGDLEKRESTGQHVDPLIQQLEALENEIANIRQQLQNTPQ' A
#
# COMPACT_ATOMS: atom_id res chain seq x y z
N MET A 1 -7.97 17.55 0.63
CA MET A 1 -8.07 16.12 0.29
C MET A 1 -8.22 15.37 1.60
N ASN A 2 -9.22 14.49 1.73
CA ASN A 2 -9.52 13.80 2.99
C ASN A 2 -8.53 12.63 3.17
N LEU A 3 -7.92 12.51 4.35
CA LEU A 3 -7.02 11.40 4.71
C LEU A 3 -7.69 10.03 4.49
N GLU A 4 -9.02 9.95 4.64
CA GLU A 4 -9.79 8.74 4.36
C GLU A 4 -9.76 8.37 2.87
N ALA A 5 -9.83 9.35 1.97
CA ALA A 5 -9.75 9.12 0.53
C ALA A 5 -8.35 8.64 0.16
N GLN A 6 -7.31 9.28 0.71
CA GLN A 6 -5.93 8.87 0.50
C GLN A 6 -5.66 7.45 1.02
N LEU A 7 -6.22 7.10 2.19
CA LEU A 7 -6.16 5.74 2.73
C LEU A 7 -6.83 4.72 1.79
N GLN A 8 -7.94 5.10 1.16
CA GLN A 8 -8.64 4.24 0.22
C GLN A 8 -7.83 4.03 -1.05
N GLU A 9 -7.20 5.08 -1.58
CA GLU A 9 -6.29 5.00 -2.72
C GLU A 9 -5.10 4.09 -2.43
N LEU A 10 -4.40 4.32 -1.31
CA LEU A 10 -3.25 3.49 -0.90
C LEU A 10 -3.62 2.01 -0.75
N LYS A 11 -4.81 1.70 -0.22
CA LYS A 11 -5.30 0.31 -0.14
C LYS A 11 -5.56 -0.30 -1.51
N MET A 12 -6.10 0.47 -2.46
CA MET A 12 -6.32 0.00 -3.83
C MET A 12 -4.99 -0.26 -4.54
N ASP A 13 -4.01 0.63 -4.38
CA ASP A 13 -2.66 0.44 -4.90
C ASP A 13 -1.97 -0.77 -4.26
N TYR A 14 -2.11 -0.99 -2.96
CA TYR A 14 -1.59 -2.17 -2.27
C TYR A 14 -2.14 -3.48 -2.87
N VAL A 15 -3.45 -3.59 -3.02
CA VAL A 15 -4.10 -4.79 -3.59
C VAL A 15 -3.65 -5.03 -5.04
N ARG A 16 -3.50 -3.96 -5.82
CA ARG A 16 -3.03 -4.04 -7.19
C ARG A 16 -1.58 -4.52 -7.26
N LEU A 17 -0.71 -3.92 -6.46
CA LEU A 17 0.71 -4.26 -6.39
C LEU A 17 0.93 -5.70 -5.94
N GLN A 18 0.11 -6.21 -5.02
CA GLN A 18 0.12 -7.62 -4.60
C GLN A 18 -0.22 -8.56 -5.78
N GLY A 19 -1.22 -8.22 -6.59
CA GLY A 19 -1.55 -9.00 -7.78
C GLY A 19 -0.46 -8.95 -8.86
N ASP A 20 0.21 -7.81 -9.02
CA ASP A 20 1.39 -7.68 -9.88
C ASP A 20 2.58 -8.47 -9.34
N LEU A 21 2.77 -8.51 -8.02
CA LEU A 21 3.77 -9.30 -7.32
C LEU A 21 3.58 -10.80 -7.61
N GLU A 22 2.39 -11.35 -7.39
CA GLU A 22 2.09 -12.77 -7.66
C GLU A 22 2.34 -13.14 -9.13
N LYS A 23 2.01 -12.23 -10.08
CA LYS A 23 2.30 -12.44 -11.51
C LYS A 23 3.80 -12.42 -11.80
N ARG A 24 4.54 -11.49 -11.18
CA ARG A 24 5.99 -11.38 -11.35
C ARG A 24 6.71 -12.59 -10.78
N GLU A 25 6.30 -13.06 -9.60
CA GLU A 25 6.78 -14.31 -9.02
C GLU A 25 6.48 -15.51 -9.93
N SER A 26 5.24 -15.59 -10.45
CA SER A 26 4.85 -16.66 -11.37
C SER A 26 5.62 -16.66 -12.70
N THR A 27 6.12 -15.49 -13.13
CA THR A 27 6.95 -15.36 -14.35
C THR A 27 8.45 -15.47 -14.06
N GLY A 28 8.84 -15.71 -12.81
CA GLY A 28 10.24 -15.80 -12.38
C GLY A 28 10.99 -14.47 -12.49
N GLN A 29 10.28 -13.34 -12.52
CA GLN A 29 10.87 -12.01 -12.56
C GLN A 29 11.28 -11.55 -11.16
N HIS A 30 12.28 -10.68 -11.08
CA HIS A 30 12.72 -10.09 -9.82
C HIS A 30 11.59 -9.28 -9.15
N VAL A 31 11.29 -9.64 -7.91
CA VAL A 31 10.19 -9.06 -7.13
C VAL A 31 10.62 -8.18 -5.97
N ASP A 32 11.90 -8.18 -5.59
CA ASP A 32 12.49 -7.25 -4.62
C ASP A 32 11.95 -5.81 -4.69
N PRO A 33 11.95 -5.13 -5.86
CA PRO A 33 11.46 -3.76 -5.93
C PRO A 33 9.94 -3.63 -5.74
N LEU A 34 9.17 -4.68 -6.01
CA LEU A 34 7.73 -4.70 -5.74
C LEU A 34 7.46 -4.92 -4.25
N ILE A 35 8.21 -5.82 -3.61
CA ILE A 35 8.10 -6.06 -2.16
C ILE A 35 8.42 -4.78 -1.39
N GLN A 36 9.51 -4.09 -1.74
CA GLN A 36 9.88 -2.83 -1.11
C GLN A 36 8.80 -1.74 -1.28
N GLN A 37 8.15 -1.68 -2.44
CA GLN A 37 7.01 -0.77 -2.65
C GLN A 37 5.78 -1.17 -1.82
N LEU A 38 5.55 -2.47 -1.66
CA LEU A 38 4.43 -3.02 -0.90
C LEU A 38 4.60 -2.71 0.60
N GLU A 39 5.81 -2.89 1.13
CA GLU A 39 6.18 -2.47 2.49
C GLU A 39 6.05 -0.96 2.68
N ALA A 40 6.42 -0.15 1.69
CA ALA A 40 6.26 1.31 1.75
C ALA A 40 4.78 1.70 1.81
N LEU A 41 3.94 1.09 0.97
CA LEU A 41 2.48 1.27 0.98
C LEU A 41 1.88 0.90 2.34
N GLU A 42 2.29 -0.21 2.95
CA GLU A 42 1.83 -0.59 4.29
C GLU A 42 2.20 0.44 5.35
N ASN A 43 3.45 0.94 5.34
CA ASN A 43 3.89 1.97 6.26
C ASN A 43 3.07 3.27 6.09
N GLU A 44 2.77 3.64 4.86
CA GLU A 44 2.00 4.86 4.55
C GLU A 44 0.53 4.71 4.98
N ILE A 45 -0.08 3.56 4.71
CA ILE A 45 -1.41 3.18 5.21
C ILE A 45 -1.47 3.25 6.74
N ALA A 46 -0.48 2.68 7.43
CA ALA A 46 -0.40 2.69 8.88
C ALA A 46 -0.26 4.13 9.41
N ASN A 47 0.59 4.94 8.77
CA ASN A 47 0.79 6.34 9.12
C ASN A 47 -0.51 7.16 8.97
N ILE A 48 -1.20 7.03 7.84
CA ILE A 48 -2.47 7.73 7.58
C ILE A 48 -3.55 7.29 8.58
N ARG A 49 -3.63 5.99 8.89
CA ARG A 49 -4.56 5.47 9.91
C ARG A 49 -4.25 6.04 11.29
N GLN A 50 -2.97 6.15 11.66
CA GLN A 50 -2.56 6.77 12.90
C GLN A 50 -2.94 8.26 12.93
N GLN A 51 -2.75 9.00 11.83
CA GLN A 51 -3.18 10.39 11.73
C GLN A 51 -4.69 10.54 11.86
N LEU A 52 -5.48 9.69 11.20
CA LEU A 52 -6.94 9.65 11.32
C LEU A 52 -7.39 9.35 12.75
N GLN A 53 -6.71 8.43 13.43
CA GLN A 53 -7.01 8.08 14.82
C GLN A 53 -6.62 9.18 15.81
N ASN A 54 -5.52 9.90 15.56
CA ASN A 54 -5.03 11.00 16.38
C ASN A 54 -5.70 12.34 16.04
N THR A 55 -6.53 12.40 15.00
CA THR A 55 -7.35 13.57 14.70
C THR A 55 -8.66 13.42 15.48
N PRO A 56 -8.87 14.10 16.61
CA PRO A 56 -10.17 14.12 17.26
C PRO A 56 -11.19 14.73 16.30
N GLN A 57 -12.25 13.98 16.00
CA GLN A 57 -13.45 14.45 15.30
C GLN A 57 -14.24 15.44 16.15
#